data_AF-A0A919GFT8-F1
#
_entry.id   AF-A0A919GFT8-F1
#
_cell.length_a   1.000
_cell.length_b   1.000
_cell.length_c   1.000
_cell.angle_alpha   90.00
_cell.angle_beta   90.00
_cell.angle_gamma   90.00
#
_symmetry.space_group_name_H-M   'P 1'
#
loop_
_entity.id
_entity.type
_entity.pdbx_description
1 polymer ?
#
loop_
_entity_poly.entity_id
_entity_poly.type
_entity_poly.pdbx_seq_one_letter_code
_entity_poly.pdbx_strand_id
1 'polypeptide(L)'
;MRELAAAGVPVSVETTQATVAEAAVAAGAVLVNDVSGGSADPAMARVVAAARVPWVLNHSRGTSRDMYAAAGYDDVVREVSEELVTRADGAVRAGARPDRPILDPGPGFAKRGSSTGCSTPTSTDSSAWGFPLP
;
A
#
# COMPACT_ATOMS: atom_id res chain seq x y z
N MET A 1 -20.89 -0.07 -5.05
CA MET A 1 -19.85 0.97 -5.22
C MET A 1 -20.41 2.24 -5.82
N ARG A 2 -20.92 2.24 -7.07
CA ARG A 2 -21.47 3.46 -7.72
C ARG A 2 -22.51 4.21 -6.88
N GLU A 3 -23.42 3.50 -6.22
CA GLU A 3 -24.44 4.12 -5.35
C GLU A 3 -23.82 4.81 -4.12
N LEU A 4 -22.82 4.18 -3.48
CA LEU A 4 -22.10 4.77 -2.34
C LEU A 4 -21.31 6.01 -2.77
N ALA A 5 -20.60 5.91 -3.91
CA ALA A 5 -19.86 7.04 -4.47
C ALA A 5 -20.81 8.19 -4.87
N ALA A 6 -21.96 7.88 -5.49
CA ALA A 6 -22.98 8.87 -5.84
C ALA A 6 -23.62 9.53 -4.59
N ALA A 7 -23.67 8.82 -3.47
CA ALA A 7 -24.08 9.36 -2.18
C ALA A 7 -22.98 10.19 -1.48
N GLY A 8 -21.83 10.41 -2.13
CA GLY A 8 -20.72 11.20 -1.58
C GLY A 8 -19.90 10.47 -0.52
N VAL A 9 -20.08 9.16 -0.35
CA VAL A 9 -19.29 8.35 0.58
C VAL A 9 -17.94 8.04 -0.09
N PRO A 10 -16.79 8.37 0.53
CA PRO A 10 -15.49 7.97 0.01
C PRO A 10 -15.37 6.44 -0.05
N VAL A 11 -15.00 5.90 -1.21
CA VAL A 11 -14.83 4.46 -1.41
C VAL A 11 -13.39 4.16 -1.82
N SER A 12 -12.74 3.23 -1.12
CA SER A 12 -11.50 2.61 -1.57
C SER A 12 -11.76 1.27 -2.24
N VAL A 13 -10.84 0.84 -3.10
CA VAL A 13 -10.81 -0.53 -3.64
C VAL A 13 -9.58 -1.27 -3.11
N GLU A 14 -9.80 -2.47 -2.56
CA GLU A 14 -8.74 -3.39 -2.16
C GLU A 14 -8.47 -4.36 -3.32
N THR A 15 -7.31 -4.23 -3.98
CA THR A 15 -6.97 -5.12 -5.09
C THR A 15 -5.49 -5.10 -5.44
N THR A 16 -5.01 -6.24 -5.92
CA THR A 16 -3.67 -6.42 -6.50
C THR A 16 -3.68 -6.45 -8.02
N GLN A 17 -4.86 -6.34 -8.66
CA GLN A 17 -5.04 -6.43 -10.12
C GLN A 17 -5.36 -5.06 -10.72
N ALA A 18 -4.56 -4.63 -11.69
CA ALA A 18 -4.69 -3.31 -12.30
C ALA A 18 -6.04 -3.12 -13.01
N THR A 19 -6.57 -4.18 -13.64
CA THR A 19 -7.87 -4.16 -14.31
C THR A 19 -9.03 -3.93 -13.35
N VAL A 20 -8.95 -4.48 -12.13
CA VAL A 20 -9.94 -4.26 -11.08
C VAL A 20 -9.83 -2.84 -10.53
N ALA A 21 -8.62 -2.34 -10.31
CA ALA A 21 -8.38 -0.97 -9.87
C ALA A 21 -8.94 0.04 -10.89
N GLU A 22 -8.68 -0.16 -12.18
CA GLU A 22 -9.18 0.68 -13.28
C GLU A 22 -10.72 0.72 -13.29
N ALA A 23 -11.37 -0.45 -13.22
CA ALA A 23 -12.82 -0.54 -13.20
C ALA A 23 -13.43 0.10 -11.95
N ALA A 24 -12.80 -0.06 -10.78
CA ALA A 24 -13.29 0.50 -9.53
C ALA A 24 -13.15 2.03 -9.49
N VAL A 25 -12.03 2.58 -9.95
CA VAL A 25 -11.86 4.04 -10.04
C VAL A 25 -12.85 4.63 -11.05
N ALA A 26 -13.03 3.99 -12.20
CA ALA A 26 -14.08 4.38 -13.16
C ALA A 26 -15.50 4.31 -12.57
N ALA A 27 -15.71 3.50 -11.53
CA ALA A 27 -16.96 3.39 -10.79
C ALA A 27 -17.07 4.34 -9.57
N GLY A 28 -16.07 5.20 -9.34
CA GLY A 28 -16.08 6.21 -8.29
C GLY A 28 -15.23 5.89 -7.05
N ALA A 29 -14.39 4.86 -7.08
CA ALA A 29 -13.38 4.68 -6.04
C ALA A 29 -12.36 5.82 -6.08
N VAL A 30 -12.02 6.36 -4.91
CA VAL A 30 -11.12 7.51 -4.75
C VAL A 30 -9.73 7.14 -4.26
N LEU A 31 -9.50 5.86 -3.95
CA LEU A 31 -8.25 5.32 -3.43
C LEU A 31 -8.09 3.85 -3.82
N VAL A 32 -6.87 3.45 -4.17
CA VAL A 32 -6.50 2.04 -4.38
C VAL A 32 -5.66 1.57 -3.20
N ASN A 33 -6.07 0.47 -2.57
CA ASN A 33 -5.28 -0.25 -1.58
C ASN A 33 -4.75 -1.54 -2.19
N ASP A 34 -3.43 -1.71 -2.20
CA ASP A 34 -2.75 -2.85 -2.81
C ASP A 34 -1.87 -3.57 -1.78
N VAL A 35 -2.41 -4.66 -1.22
CA VAL A 35 -1.70 -5.57 -0.30
C VAL A 35 -0.39 -6.16 -0.84
N SER A 36 -0.17 -6.14 -2.16
CA SER A 36 1.09 -6.56 -2.78
C SER A 36 2.15 -5.46 -2.82
N GLY A 37 1.78 -4.22 -2.49
CA GLY A 37 2.66 -3.06 -2.59
C GLY A 37 3.14 -2.83 -4.03
N GLY A 38 2.29 -3.07 -5.03
CA GLY A 38 2.59 -2.91 -6.46
C GLY A 38 3.44 -4.02 -7.07
N SER A 39 3.69 -5.11 -6.36
CA SER A 39 4.50 -6.22 -6.87
C SER A 39 3.72 -7.25 -7.68
N ALA A 40 2.38 -7.33 -7.51
CA ALA A 40 1.58 -8.37 -8.16
C ALA A 40 1.25 -8.07 -9.64
N ASP A 41 1.00 -6.81 -9.98
CA ASP A 41 0.63 -6.41 -11.35
C ASP A 41 1.44 -5.16 -11.78
N PRO A 42 2.37 -5.31 -12.74
CA PRO A 42 3.21 -4.19 -13.19
C PRO A 42 2.42 -3.06 -13.86
N ALA A 43 1.17 -3.29 -14.28
CA ALA A 43 0.32 -2.26 -14.85
C ALA A 43 -0.34 -1.37 -13.77
N MET A 44 -0.31 -1.75 -12.49
CA MET A 44 -1.00 -1.03 -11.40
C MET A 44 -0.56 0.43 -11.31
N ALA A 45 0.77 0.68 -11.34
CA ALA A 45 1.32 2.02 -11.24
C ALA A 45 0.80 2.95 -12.36
N ARG A 46 0.69 2.44 -13.58
CA ARG A 46 0.16 3.19 -14.73
C ARG A 46 -1.32 3.52 -14.54
N VAL A 47 -2.13 2.56 -14.07
CA VAL A 47 -3.56 2.74 -13.83
C VAL A 47 -3.79 3.82 -12.77
N VAL A 48 -3.12 3.69 -11.62
CA VAL A 48 -3.20 4.66 -10.52
C VAL A 48 -2.74 6.06 -10.99
N ALA A 49 -1.62 6.14 -11.71
CA ALA A 49 -1.09 7.40 -12.22
C ALA A 49 -2.07 8.12 -13.16
N ALA A 50 -2.68 7.37 -14.09
CA ALA A 50 -3.69 7.89 -15.01
C ALA A 50 -4.95 8.36 -14.26
N ALA A 51 -5.38 7.58 -13.26
CA ALA A 51 -6.52 7.87 -12.40
C ALA A 51 -6.30 9.05 -11.44
N ARG A 52 -5.04 9.40 -11.13
CA ARG A 52 -4.65 10.47 -10.19
C ARG A 52 -5.22 10.31 -8.77
N VAL A 53 -5.47 9.06 -8.37
CA VAL A 53 -5.91 8.70 -7.02
C VAL A 53 -4.72 8.34 -6.13
N PRO A 54 -4.81 8.47 -4.80
CA PRO A 54 -3.82 7.90 -3.87
C PRO A 54 -3.74 6.38 -4.00
N TRP A 55 -2.56 5.84 -3.69
CA TRP A 55 -2.26 4.42 -3.76
C TRP A 55 -1.54 3.96 -2.50
N VAL A 56 -2.22 3.13 -1.72
CA VAL A 56 -1.65 2.53 -0.52
C VAL A 56 -0.80 1.33 -0.93
N LEU A 57 0.48 1.42 -0.63
CA LEU A 57 1.47 0.38 -0.83
C LEU A 57 1.68 -0.35 0.50
N ASN A 58 1.08 -1.53 0.64
CA ASN A 58 1.25 -2.35 1.83
C ASN A 58 2.55 -3.14 1.78
N HIS A 59 3.18 -3.27 2.94
CA HIS A 59 4.29 -4.17 3.12
C HIS A 59 3.80 -5.59 3.45
N SER A 60 4.12 -6.54 2.58
CA SER A 60 4.07 -7.97 2.88
C SER A 60 5.32 -8.67 2.30
N ARG A 61 5.82 -9.69 3.00
CA ARG A 61 6.83 -10.64 2.47
C ARG A 61 6.12 -11.97 2.20
N GLY A 62 6.38 -12.57 1.04
CA GLY A 62 5.71 -13.78 0.60
C GLY A 62 4.25 -13.56 0.18
N THR A 63 3.57 -14.66 -0.12
CA THR A 63 2.13 -14.68 -0.43
C THR A 63 1.29 -14.89 0.81
N SER A 64 -0.03 -14.77 0.69
CA SER A 64 -0.93 -15.06 1.82
C SER A 64 -0.80 -16.47 2.38
N ARG A 65 -0.27 -17.42 1.60
CA ARG A 65 -0.08 -18.81 2.03
C ARG A 65 1.18 -19.03 2.87
N ASP A 66 2.22 -18.23 2.68
CA ASP A 66 3.56 -18.45 3.26
C ASP A 66 4.13 -17.22 3.97
N MET A 67 3.39 -16.12 4.08
CA MET A 67 3.85 -14.88 4.69
C MET A 67 4.44 -15.04 6.09
N TYR A 68 3.94 -15.97 6.90
CA TYR A 68 4.44 -16.20 8.27
C TYR A 68 5.73 -17.03 8.33
N ALA A 69 6.06 -17.74 7.25
CA ALA A 69 7.36 -18.37 7.08
C ALA A 69 8.42 -17.32 6.66
N ALA A 70 8.00 -16.30 5.90
CA ALA A 70 8.83 -15.18 5.50
C ALA A 70 8.96 -14.06 6.56
N ALA A 71 8.37 -14.26 7.75
CA ALA A 71 8.29 -13.26 8.83
C ALA A 71 9.56 -13.18 9.72
N GLY A 72 10.75 -13.45 9.15
CA GLY A 72 12.04 -13.25 9.83
C GLY A 72 12.55 -11.84 9.57
N TYR A 73 12.83 -11.09 10.65
CA TYR A 73 13.46 -9.77 10.61
C TYR A 73 14.50 -9.70 11.72
N ASP A 74 15.62 -9.05 11.45
CA ASP A 74 16.61 -8.65 12.45
C ASP A 74 16.18 -7.32 13.10
N ASP A 75 15.70 -6.37 12.28
CA ASP A 75 15.07 -5.12 12.71
C ASP A 75 13.84 -4.85 11.85
N VAL A 76 12.67 -5.19 12.39
CA VAL A 76 11.39 -5.08 11.68
C VAL A 76 11.08 -3.65 11.25
N VAL A 77 11.44 -2.64 12.05
CA VAL A 77 11.10 -1.25 11.70
C VAL A 77 11.99 -0.82 10.55
N ARG A 78 13.31 -0.97 10.69
CA ARG A 78 14.27 -0.55 9.66
C ARG A 78 14.03 -1.28 8.34
N GLU A 79 13.91 -2.60 8.36
CA GLU A 79 13.74 -3.39 7.14
C GLU A 79 12.41 -3.09 6.41
N VAL A 80 11.30 -3.00 7.15
CA VAL A 80 10.00 -2.64 6.56
C VAL A 80 10.06 -1.23 5.96
N SER A 81 10.79 -0.32 6.61
CA SER A 81 10.97 1.04 6.12
C SER A 81 11.68 1.08 4.77
N GLU A 82 12.85 0.44 4.71
CA GLU A 82 13.69 0.35 3.51
C GLU A 82 12.94 -0.27 2.32
N GLU A 83 12.17 -1.34 2.59
CA GLU A 83 11.36 -2.00 1.56
C GLU A 83 10.23 -1.12 1.03
N LEU A 84 9.51 -0.43 1.92
CA LEU A 84 8.40 0.45 1.52
C LEU A 84 8.91 1.64 0.69
N VAL A 85 10.02 2.24 1.08
CA VAL A 85 10.67 3.31 0.29
C VAL A 85 11.07 2.78 -1.08
N THR A 86 11.66 1.58 -1.16
CA THR A 86 12.03 0.96 -2.43
C THR A 86 10.81 0.73 -3.34
N ARG A 87 9.67 0.30 -2.77
CA ARG A 87 8.41 0.15 -3.51
C ARG A 87 7.87 1.50 -3.99
N ALA A 88 7.90 2.53 -3.15
CA ALA A 88 7.49 3.89 -3.49
C ALA A 88 8.30 4.45 -4.67
N ASP A 89 9.63 4.29 -4.62
CA ASP A 89 10.52 4.70 -5.70
C ASP A 89 10.23 3.93 -7.00
N GLY A 90 9.91 2.63 -6.89
CA GLY A 90 9.47 1.81 -8.02
C GLY A 90 8.18 2.34 -8.66
N ALA A 91 7.19 2.68 -7.83
CA ALA A 91 5.94 3.29 -8.28
C ALA A 91 6.17 4.62 -8.99
N VAL A 92 7.02 5.49 -8.43
CA VAL A 92 7.36 6.79 -9.04
C VAL A 92 8.08 6.60 -10.37
N ARG A 93 9.06 5.69 -10.46
CA ARG A 93 9.72 5.35 -11.74
C ARG A 93 8.75 4.80 -12.79
N ALA A 94 7.71 4.10 -12.35
CA ALA A 94 6.65 3.59 -13.22
C ALA A 94 5.59 4.65 -13.59
N GLY A 95 5.75 5.90 -13.14
CA GLY A 95 4.93 7.04 -13.55
C GLY A 95 3.92 7.52 -12.50
N ALA A 96 3.87 6.91 -11.31
CA ALA A 96 3.09 7.47 -10.20
C ALA A 96 3.65 8.85 -9.80
N ARG A 97 2.78 9.77 -9.41
CA ARG A 97 3.25 11.05 -8.87
C ARG A 97 3.84 10.83 -7.47
N PRO A 98 4.94 11.51 -7.09
CA PRO A 98 5.56 11.34 -5.77
C PRO A 98 4.63 11.62 -4.57
N ASP A 99 3.58 12.40 -4.74
CA ASP A 99 2.63 12.76 -3.67
C ASP A 99 1.44 11.79 -3.52
N ARG A 100 1.46 10.65 -4.24
CA ARG A 100 0.33 9.70 -4.30
C ARG A 100 0.53 8.38 -3.57
N PRO A 101 1.75 7.81 -3.48
CA PRO A 101 1.99 6.66 -2.62
C PRO A 101 1.71 7.00 -1.15
N ILE A 102 0.96 6.13 -0.48
CA ILE A 102 0.78 6.06 0.97
C ILE A 102 1.46 4.77 1.42
N LEU A 103 2.33 4.84 2.42
CA LEU A 103 3.09 3.66 2.85
C LEU A 103 2.41 3.00 4.05
N ASP A 104 1.99 1.75 3.91
CA ASP A 104 1.39 0.96 4.99
C ASP A 104 2.37 -0.15 5.45
N PRO A 105 2.85 -0.13 6.70
CA PRO A 105 3.74 -1.16 7.25
C PRO A 105 3.11 -2.56 7.37
N GLY A 106 1.80 -2.71 7.16
CA GLY A 106 1.12 -4.00 7.13
C GLY A 106 1.23 -4.77 8.44
N PRO A 107 0.79 -4.21 9.59
CA PRO A 107 0.72 -4.97 10.83
C PRO A 107 -0.17 -6.21 10.64
N GLY A 108 0.36 -7.39 10.98
CA GLY A 108 -0.31 -8.68 10.73
C GLY A 108 -0.02 -9.34 9.38
N PHE A 109 0.67 -8.66 8.45
CA PHE A 109 1.14 -9.24 7.18
C PHE A 109 2.63 -9.58 7.26
N ALA A 110 2.94 -10.87 7.25
CA ALA A 110 4.30 -11.39 7.40
C ALA A 110 5.01 -10.92 8.70
N LYS A 111 4.27 -10.71 9.79
CA LYS A 111 4.78 -10.31 11.11
C LYS A 111 4.09 -11.15 12.18
N ARG A 112 4.82 -11.73 13.14
CA ARG A 112 4.26 -12.57 14.21
C ARG A 112 3.89 -11.68 15.40
N GLY A 113 2.94 -12.13 16.23
CA GLY A 113 2.43 -11.35 17.38
C GLY A 113 3.50 -10.85 18.37
N SER A 114 4.63 -11.55 18.49
CA SER A 114 5.78 -11.13 19.32
C SER A 114 6.70 -10.12 18.61
N SER A 115 6.74 -10.10 17.27
CA SER A 115 7.47 -9.10 16.48
C SER A 115 6.64 -7.84 16.17
N THR A 116 5.34 -7.84 16.48
CA THR A 116 4.52 -6.63 16.65
C THR A 116 4.69 -5.99 18.04
N GLY A 117 5.50 -6.59 18.91
CA GLY A 117 5.75 -6.18 20.30
C GLY A 117 6.78 -5.06 20.45
N CYS A 118 6.75 -4.04 19.60
CA CYS A 118 7.39 -2.76 19.88
C CYS A 118 6.39 -1.71 19.47
N SER A 119 5.79 -1.07 20.48
CA SER A 119 4.97 0.13 20.46
C SER A 119 4.42 0.51 19.08
N THR A 120 3.11 0.39 18.87
CA THR A 120 2.42 1.30 17.94
C THR A 120 3.04 2.68 18.11
N PRO A 121 3.77 3.24 17.12
CA PRO A 121 4.28 4.58 17.28
C PRO A 121 3.02 5.44 17.30
N THR A 122 2.68 5.95 18.48
CA THR A 122 1.82 7.12 18.61
C THR A 122 2.52 8.37 18.05
N SER A 123 3.73 8.24 17.47
CA SER A 123 4.39 9.31 16.74
C SER A 123 3.84 9.39 15.32
N THR A 124 2.96 10.36 15.13
CA THR A 124 2.46 10.96 13.89
C THR A 124 3.57 11.59 13.02
N ASP A 125 4.82 11.13 13.13
CA ASP A 125 5.94 11.76 12.45
C ASP A 125 6.10 11.21 11.03
N SER A 126 5.23 11.68 10.15
CA SER A 126 5.27 11.45 8.70
C SER A 126 6.51 12.09 8.04
N SER A 127 7.25 12.95 8.75
CA SER A 127 8.36 13.72 8.17
C SER A 127 9.61 12.87 7.90
N ALA A 128 9.80 11.76 8.61
CA ALA A 128 10.94 10.86 8.40
C ALA A 128 10.85 10.05 7.09
N TRP A 129 9.67 9.97 6.49
CA TRP A 129 9.37 9.03 5.40
C TRP A 129 9.18 9.71 4.05
N GLY A 130 8.91 11.02 4.03
CA GLY A 130 8.60 11.77 2.81
C GLY A 130 7.25 11.41 2.16
N PHE A 131 6.47 10.51 2.77
CA PHE A 131 5.15 10.06 2.30
C PHE A 131 4.11 10.04 3.43
N PRO A 132 2.83 10.28 3.12
CA PRO A 132 1.74 10.15 4.10
C PRO A 132 1.58 8.70 4.60
N LEU A 133 1.23 8.56 5.88
CA LEU A 133 0.75 7.32 6.51
C LEU A 133 -0.78 7.23 6.36
N PRO A 134 -1.36 6.00 6.32
CA PRO A 134 -2.81 5.81 6.19
C PRO A 134 -3.62 6.33 7.38
#